data_AF-A0A852C970-F1
#
_entry.id   AF-A0A852C970-F1
#
_cell.length_a   1.000
_cell.length_b   1.000
_cell.length_c   1.000
_cell.angle_alpha   90.00
_cell.angle_beta   90.00
_cell.angle_gamma   90.00
#
_symmetry.space_group_name_H-M   'P 1'
#
loop_
_entity.id
_entity.type
_entity.pdbx_description
1 polymer ?
#
loop_
_entity_poly.entity_id
_entity_poly.type
_entity_poly.pdbx_seq_one_letter_code
_entity_poly.pdbx_strand_id
1 'polypeptide(L)'
;MLPATSKLCAAISYRHLRNMTGLRRQAAVTISQELSKLACRSPGPGAWINQVRRRSSLLSSRLEEKPFSEMEMSYIKQGEEALQKSLSILEDQDGWKTETEVRNGDKVLSKVLPDVGKVFRLEVVVDQPLDTVYSELVDRMEQMGDWNPSVQEVKVGSR
;
A
#
# COMPACT_ATOMS: atom_id res chain seq x y z
N MET A 1 0.53 -28.23 -24.75
CA MET A 1 -0.31 -27.66 -23.66
C MET A 1 0.58 -26.69 -22.90
N LEU A 2 0.38 -25.39 -23.11
CA LEU A 2 1.27 -24.35 -22.58
C LEU A 2 0.76 -23.92 -21.19
N PRO A 3 1.61 -23.85 -20.16
CA PRO A 3 1.19 -23.39 -18.84
C PRO A 3 0.92 -21.89 -18.88
N ALA A 4 -0.26 -21.50 -18.43
CA ALA A 4 -0.71 -20.12 -18.34
C ALA A 4 -0.02 -19.40 -17.17
N THR A 5 1.18 -18.89 -17.41
CA THR A 5 1.81 -17.82 -16.61
C THR A 5 1.37 -16.46 -17.16
N SER A 6 0.07 -16.17 -17.08
CA SER A 6 -0.45 -14.84 -17.40
C SER A 6 -0.55 -14.00 -16.12
N LYS A 7 0.53 -13.26 -15.88
CA LYS A 7 0.56 -11.89 -15.33
C LYS A 7 -0.21 -11.63 -14.04
N LEU A 8 0.50 -11.55 -12.92
CA LEU A 8 0.19 -10.67 -11.78
C LEU A 8 1.48 -10.39 -10.99
N CYS A 9 2.47 -9.82 -11.66
CA CYS A 9 3.30 -8.81 -10.98
C CYS A 9 2.58 -7.50 -11.25
N ALA A 10 2.41 -6.66 -10.23
CA ALA A 10 2.15 -5.23 -10.42
C ALA A 10 3.40 -4.55 -11.03
N ALA A 11 3.85 -5.05 -12.17
CA ALA A 11 4.68 -4.35 -13.12
C ALA A 11 3.71 -3.72 -14.11
N ILE A 12 3.29 -2.50 -13.78
CA ILE A 12 2.65 -1.56 -14.68
C ILE A 12 3.36 -1.66 -16.04
N SER A 13 2.59 -2.04 -17.05
CA SER A 13 3.06 -2.55 -18.32
C SER A 13 4.04 -1.61 -19.05
N TYR A 14 5.15 -2.21 -19.48
CA TYR A 14 6.42 -1.61 -19.89
C TYR A 14 6.42 -0.89 -21.27
N ARG A 15 5.31 -0.28 -21.70
CA ARG A 15 5.29 0.48 -22.98
C ARG A 15 4.53 1.81 -22.96
N HIS A 16 3.73 2.06 -21.93
CA HIS A 16 3.00 3.33 -21.77
C HIS A 16 3.64 4.31 -20.79
N LEU A 17 4.75 3.92 -20.14
CA LEU A 17 5.44 4.69 -19.10
C LEU A 17 6.55 5.64 -19.60
N ARG A 18 6.72 5.80 -20.92
CA ARG A 18 7.71 6.75 -21.46
C ARG A 18 7.27 8.22 -21.35
N ASN A 19 6.11 8.50 -20.73
CA ASN A 19 5.57 9.85 -20.59
C ASN A 19 4.88 10.13 -19.23
N MET A 20 5.40 9.57 -18.12
CA MET A 20 4.92 9.88 -16.76
C MET A 20 5.72 11.03 -16.11
N THR A 21 5.73 12.18 -16.78
CA THR A 21 5.89 13.48 -16.10
C THR A 21 4.60 13.89 -15.34
N GLY A 22 3.62 12.98 -15.26
CA GLY A 22 2.26 13.27 -14.82
C GLY A 22 1.65 12.17 -13.95
N LEU A 23 2.28 11.82 -12.82
CA LEU A 23 1.47 11.69 -11.61
C LEU A 23 0.95 13.12 -11.35
N ARG A 24 -0.12 13.49 -12.07
CA ARG A 24 -0.56 14.88 -12.17
C ARG A 24 -0.75 15.37 -10.75
N ARG A 25 -0.15 16.52 -10.41
CA ARG A 25 -0.34 17.21 -9.11
C ARG A 25 -1.80 17.21 -8.66
N GLN A 26 -2.71 17.25 -9.63
CA GLN A 26 -4.14 17.07 -9.45
C GLN A 26 -4.53 15.80 -8.68
N ALA A 27 -3.99 14.62 -9.01
CA ALA A 27 -4.32 13.37 -8.34
C ALA A 27 -3.93 13.42 -6.86
N ALA A 28 -2.70 13.82 -6.53
CA ALA A 28 -2.27 13.94 -5.13
C ALA A 28 -3.12 14.96 -4.34
N VAL A 29 -3.46 16.10 -4.96
CA VAL A 29 -4.31 17.13 -4.34
C VAL A 29 -5.74 16.65 -4.13
N THR A 30 -6.33 15.91 -5.09
CA THR A 30 -7.68 15.35 -4.95
C THR A 30 -7.74 14.35 -3.80
N ILE A 31 -6.72 13.49 -3.66
CA ILE A 31 -6.62 12.51 -2.57
C ILE A 31 -6.58 13.22 -1.22
N SER A 32 -5.74 14.25 -1.08
CA SER A 32 -5.63 15.03 0.15
C SER A 32 -6.93 15.79 0.51
N GLN A 33 -7.62 16.34 -0.50
CA GLN A 33 -8.86 17.09 -0.30
C GLN A 33 -10.04 16.20 0.10
N GLU A 34 -10.17 15.00 -0.46
CA GLU A 34 -11.26 14.07 -0.10
C GLU A 34 -11.07 13.48 1.30
N LEU A 35 -9.83 13.13 1.66
CA LEU A 35 -9.51 12.69 3.03
C LEU A 35 -9.86 13.77 4.08
N SER A 36 -9.69 15.05 3.74
CA SER A 36 -10.04 16.17 4.61
C SER A 36 -11.56 16.36 4.78
N LYS A 37 -12.37 16.04 3.76
CA LYS A 37 -13.85 16.17 3.82
C LYS A 37 -14.52 15.08 4.64
N LEU A 38 -13.93 13.89 4.68
CA LEU A 38 -14.49 12.72 5.38
C LEU A 38 -14.22 12.75 6.90
N ALA A 39 -13.30 13.62 7.36
CA ALA A 39 -12.90 13.78 8.76
C ALA A 39 -14.01 14.26 9.73
N CYS A 40 -15.15 14.76 9.22
CA CYS A 40 -16.21 15.31 10.05
C CYS A 40 -17.16 14.26 10.70
N ARG A 41 -16.94 12.94 10.53
CA ARG A 41 -18.00 11.93 10.79
C ARG A 41 -17.75 10.81 11.80
N SER A 42 -16.65 10.69 12.55
CA SER A 42 -16.58 9.60 13.57
C SER A 42 -15.55 9.76 14.71
N PRO A 43 -15.77 9.14 15.90
CA PRO A 43 -14.99 9.39 17.12
C PRO A 43 -13.89 8.33 17.43
N GLY A 44 -12.72 8.82 17.89
CA GLY A 44 -11.96 8.27 19.04
C GLY A 44 -10.95 7.10 18.86
N PRO A 45 -9.61 7.34 18.95
CA PRO A 45 -8.54 6.35 18.69
C PRO A 45 -8.20 5.29 19.76
N GLY A 46 -8.88 5.24 20.92
CA GLY A 46 -8.38 4.51 22.11
C GLY A 46 -8.68 3.00 22.20
N ALA A 47 -9.56 2.46 21.36
CA ALA A 47 -10.10 1.12 21.54
C ALA A 47 -9.23 -0.01 20.94
N TRP A 48 -8.43 0.29 19.91
CA TRP A 48 -7.86 -0.74 19.02
C TRP A 48 -6.58 -1.40 19.55
N ILE A 49 -5.68 -0.66 20.21
CA ILE A 49 -4.42 -1.20 20.76
C ILE A 49 -4.70 -2.37 21.73
N ASN A 50 -5.79 -2.25 22.49
CA ASN A 50 -6.23 -3.29 23.42
C ASN A 50 -6.92 -4.48 22.72
N GLN A 51 -7.52 -4.25 21.56
CA GLN A 51 -8.30 -5.25 20.83
C GLN A 51 -7.40 -6.20 20.01
N VAL A 52 -6.31 -5.69 19.43
CA VAL A 52 -5.31 -6.49 18.70
C VAL A 52 -4.53 -7.41 19.64
N ARG A 53 -4.12 -6.91 20.82
CA ARG A 53 -3.34 -7.69 21.81
C ARG A 53 -4.16 -8.81 22.48
N ARG A 54 -5.46 -8.64 22.70
CA ARG A 54 -6.30 -9.69 23.31
C ARG A 54 -6.75 -10.77 22.33
N ARG A 55 -6.86 -10.47 21.03
CA ARG A 55 -7.26 -11.46 20.02
C ARG A 55 -6.17 -12.49 19.73
N SER A 56 -4.89 -12.12 19.85
CA SER A 56 -3.78 -13.06 19.65
C SER A 56 -3.67 -14.12 20.76
N SER A 57 -4.07 -13.82 22.00
CA SER A 57 -3.91 -14.75 23.13
C SER A 57 -5.07 -15.72 23.34
N LEU A 58 -6.29 -15.39 22.88
CA LEU A 58 -7.50 -16.21 23.14
C LEU A 58 -7.90 -17.11 21.97
N LEU A 59 -7.44 -16.84 20.75
CA LEU A 59 -7.77 -17.67 19.58
C LEU A 59 -6.82 -18.87 19.39
N SER A 60 -5.71 -18.91 20.10
CA SER A 60 -4.66 -19.91 19.89
C SER A 60 -4.92 -21.28 20.53
N SER A 61 -6.06 -21.52 21.18
CA SER A 61 -6.25 -22.71 22.03
C SER A 61 -7.36 -23.68 21.63
N ARG A 62 -8.15 -23.48 20.55
CA ARG A 62 -9.20 -24.46 20.21
C ARG A 62 -9.80 -24.45 18.79
N LEU A 63 -9.08 -23.95 17.80
CA LEU A 63 -9.44 -24.21 16.41
C LEU A 63 -8.50 -25.31 15.90
N GLU A 64 -9.06 -26.42 15.41
CA GLU A 64 -8.29 -27.26 14.50
C GLU A 64 -7.87 -26.37 13.33
N GLU A 65 -6.60 -25.96 13.33
CA GLU A 65 -6.00 -25.28 12.20
C GLU A 65 -6.03 -26.26 11.04
N LYS A 66 -7.01 -26.08 10.13
CA LYS A 66 -6.86 -26.64 8.80
C LYS A 66 -5.53 -26.11 8.29
N PRO A 67 -4.55 -26.97 8.01
CA PRO A 67 -3.28 -26.49 7.49
C PRO A 67 -3.58 -25.75 6.19
N PHE A 68 -3.06 -24.54 6.07
CA PHE A 68 -3.10 -23.78 4.83
C PHE A 68 -2.65 -24.69 3.69
N SER A 69 -3.36 -24.63 2.56
CA SER A 69 -2.90 -25.26 1.34
C SER A 69 -1.51 -24.73 0.98
N GLU A 70 -0.76 -25.54 0.23
CA GLU A 70 0.55 -25.13 -0.28
C GLU A 70 0.48 -23.79 -1.04
N MET A 71 -0.64 -23.56 -1.74
CA MET A 71 -0.91 -22.31 -2.44
C MET A 71 -1.10 -21.13 -1.48
N GLU A 72 -1.91 -21.28 -0.42
CA GLU A 72 -2.09 -20.24 0.61
C GLU A 72 -0.76 -19.92 1.31
N MET A 73 0.01 -20.95 1.68
CA MET A 73 1.35 -20.78 2.26
C MET A 73 2.29 -20.01 1.33
N SER A 74 2.20 -20.24 0.02
CA SER A 74 3.01 -19.51 -0.96
C SER A 74 2.65 -18.02 -1.02
N TYR A 75 1.38 -17.64 -0.84
CA TYR A 75 0.95 -16.25 -0.80
C TYR A 75 1.37 -15.56 0.50
N ILE A 76 1.26 -16.27 1.63
CA ILE A 76 1.76 -15.76 2.92
C ILE A 76 3.25 -15.45 2.82
N LYS A 77 4.05 -16.41 2.33
CA LYS A 77 5.50 -16.24 2.16
C LYS A 77 5.85 -15.08 1.23
N GLN A 78 5.14 -14.94 0.11
CA GLN A 78 5.34 -13.80 -0.80
C GLN A 78 5.04 -12.46 -0.12
N GLY A 79 3.99 -12.39 0.71
CA GLY A 79 3.64 -11.19 1.47
C GLY A 79 4.74 -10.81 2.48
N GLU A 80 5.24 -11.80 3.22
CA GLU A 80 6.33 -11.60 4.20
C GLU A 80 7.64 -11.17 3.54
N GLU A 81 8.03 -11.83 2.45
CA GLU A 81 9.25 -11.48 1.68
C GLU A 81 9.15 -10.07 1.09
N ALA A 82 7.99 -9.71 0.53
CA ALA A 82 7.76 -8.37 -0.01
C ALA A 82 7.80 -7.30 1.10
N LEU A 83 7.23 -7.57 2.27
CA LEU A 83 7.28 -6.66 3.42
C LEU A 83 8.72 -6.48 3.91
N GLN A 84 9.45 -7.57 4.16
CA GLN A 84 10.82 -7.52 4.64
C GLN A 84 11.74 -6.77 3.67
N LYS A 85 11.60 -7.03 2.37
CA LYS A 85 12.36 -6.32 1.33
C LYS A 85 12.00 -4.84 1.25
N SER A 86 10.73 -4.49 1.47
CA SER A 86 10.30 -3.08 1.48
C SER A 86 10.88 -2.34 2.69
N LEU A 87 10.88 -2.97 3.87
CA LEU A 87 11.47 -2.39 5.08
C LEU A 87 12.97 -2.16 4.93
N SER A 88 13.72 -3.12 4.39
CA SER A 88 15.17 -2.95 4.18
C SER A 88 15.50 -1.82 3.19
N ILE A 89 14.67 -1.61 2.17
CA ILE A 89 14.79 -0.46 1.25
C ILE A 89 14.56 0.86 1.98
N LEU A 90 13.63 0.91 2.92
CA LEU A 90 13.31 2.12 3.69
C LEU A 90 14.35 2.44 4.77
N GLU A 91 14.93 1.40 5.40
CA GLU A 91 15.99 1.54 6.40
C GLU A 91 17.28 2.10 5.81
N ASP A 92 17.60 1.73 4.56
CA ASP A 92 18.75 2.28 3.84
C ASP A 92 18.46 3.72 3.38
N GLN A 93 18.86 4.68 4.20
CA GLN A 93 18.68 6.11 3.95
C GLN A 93 19.65 6.70 2.93
N ASP A 94 20.67 5.95 2.50
CA ASP A 94 21.69 6.45 1.58
C ASP A 94 21.28 6.28 0.12
N GLY A 95 21.81 7.15 -0.76
CA GLY A 95 21.63 7.01 -2.21
C GLY A 95 20.23 7.33 -2.75
N TRP A 96 19.36 7.94 -1.95
CA TRP A 96 18.10 8.51 -2.43
C TRP A 96 18.33 9.82 -3.15
N LYS A 97 17.73 9.95 -4.35
CA LYS A 97 17.76 11.16 -5.16
C LYS A 97 16.38 11.83 -5.18
N THR A 98 16.31 13.12 -4.84
CA THR A 98 15.08 13.89 -4.97
C THR A 98 14.69 14.10 -6.44
N GLU A 99 13.50 13.66 -6.82
CA GLU A 99 12.93 13.84 -8.16
C GLU A 99 11.94 15.01 -8.19
N THR A 100 11.18 15.24 -7.11
CA THR A 100 10.23 16.35 -7.01
C THR A 100 10.03 16.74 -5.56
N GLU A 101 9.90 18.05 -5.33
CA GLU A 101 9.50 18.63 -4.04
C GLU A 101 8.40 19.65 -4.32
N VAL A 102 7.28 19.54 -3.60
CA VAL A 102 6.13 20.44 -3.72
C VAL A 102 6.19 21.48 -2.61
N ARG A 103 5.59 22.66 -2.81
CA ARG A 103 5.56 23.76 -1.82
C ARG A 103 5.04 23.34 -0.44
N ASN A 104 4.25 22.27 -0.38
CA ASN A 104 3.64 21.77 0.85
C ASN A 104 4.62 20.90 1.67
N GLY A 105 5.82 20.65 1.17
CA GLY A 105 6.82 19.78 1.81
C GLY A 105 6.81 18.33 1.29
N ASP A 106 5.82 17.97 0.46
CA ASP A 106 5.72 16.63 -0.14
C ASP A 106 6.89 16.37 -1.10
N LYS A 107 7.52 15.19 -0.94
CA LYS A 107 8.70 14.80 -1.72
C LYS A 107 8.51 13.48 -2.42
N VAL A 108 9.05 13.39 -3.62
CA VAL A 108 9.25 12.13 -4.34
C VAL A 108 10.75 11.93 -4.50
N LEU A 109 11.24 10.84 -3.94
CA LEU A 109 12.63 10.40 -4.07
C LEU A 109 12.70 9.17 -4.97
N SER A 110 13.87 8.89 -5.52
CA SER A 110 14.13 7.65 -6.25
C SER A 110 15.49 7.06 -5.93
N LYS A 111 15.61 5.74 -6.12
CA LYS A 111 16.84 4.98 -5.92
C LYS A 111 16.86 3.82 -6.92
N VAL A 112 18.04 3.46 -7.41
CA VAL A 112 18.21 2.28 -8.27
C VAL A 112 18.79 1.16 -7.43
N LEU A 113 18.04 0.07 -7.32
CA LEU A 113 18.43 -1.12 -6.57
C LEU A 113 18.88 -2.22 -7.54
N PRO A 114 19.95 -2.98 -7.23
CA PRO A 114 20.45 -4.04 -8.11
C PRO A 114 19.39 -5.08 -8.50
N ASP A 115 18.56 -5.50 -7.53
CA ASP A 115 17.62 -6.61 -7.72
C ASP A 115 16.22 -6.19 -8.19
N VAL A 116 15.90 -4.89 -8.14
CA VAL A 116 14.54 -4.36 -8.39
C VAL A 116 14.53 -3.34 -9.51
N GLY A 117 15.63 -2.63 -9.74
CA GLY A 117 15.70 -1.48 -10.63
C GLY A 117 15.32 -0.18 -9.91
N LYS A 118 14.77 0.79 -10.66
CA LYS A 118 14.42 2.11 -10.13
C LYS A 118 13.14 2.04 -9.28
N VAL A 119 13.24 2.42 -8.01
CA VAL A 119 12.12 2.55 -7.07
C VAL A 119 11.86 4.01 -6.74
N PHE A 120 10.65 4.31 -6.25
CA PHE A 120 10.23 5.63 -5.83
C PHE A 120 9.72 5.61 -4.40
N ARG A 121 10.09 6.61 -3.61
CA ARG A 121 9.59 6.85 -2.25
C ARG A 121 8.79 8.14 -2.25
N LEU A 122 7.55 8.08 -1.78
CA LEU A 122 6.69 9.23 -1.57
C LEU A 122 6.70 9.58 -0.07
N GLU A 123 7.06 10.81 0.26
CA GLU A 123 7.02 11.35 1.61
C GLU A 123 5.97 12.44 1.67
N VAL A 124 4.92 12.20 2.46
CA VAL A 124 3.79 13.11 2.65
C VAL A 124 3.41 13.08 4.13
N VAL A 125 3.13 14.25 4.68
CA VAL A 125 2.54 14.37 6.03
C VAL A 125 1.07 14.67 5.86
N VAL A 126 0.21 13.80 6.40
CA VAL A 126 -1.23 13.96 6.34
C VAL A 126 -1.74 14.32 7.74
N ASP A 127 -2.46 15.43 7.83
CA ASP A 127 -3.07 15.90 9.08
C ASP A 127 -4.40 15.17 9.34
N GLN A 128 -4.31 13.85 9.50
CA GLN A 128 -5.42 12.96 9.82
C GLN A 128 -4.98 11.88 10.81
N PRO A 129 -5.89 11.36 11.66
CA PRO A 129 -5.59 10.21 12.50
C PRO A 129 -5.17 8.99 11.67
N LEU A 130 -4.24 8.19 12.20
CA LEU A 130 -3.75 6.98 11.54
C LEU A 130 -4.89 6.01 11.19
N ASP A 131 -5.86 5.83 12.08
CA ASP A 131 -6.99 4.92 11.87
C ASP A 131 -7.84 5.33 10.66
N THR A 132 -8.01 6.64 10.44
CA THR A 132 -8.72 7.18 9.27
C THR A 132 -7.95 6.86 7.99
N VAL A 133 -6.64 7.11 7.99
CA VAL A 133 -5.78 6.83 6.83
C VAL A 133 -5.75 5.33 6.52
N TYR A 134 -5.64 4.49 7.54
CA TYR A 134 -5.65 3.04 7.38
C TYR A 134 -6.98 2.54 6.82
N SER A 135 -8.11 3.05 7.34
CA SER A 135 -9.42 2.60 6.88
C SER A 135 -9.65 2.93 5.41
N GLU A 136 -9.26 4.12 4.97
CA GLU A 136 -9.44 4.52 3.56
C GLU A 136 -8.46 3.81 2.61
N LEU A 137 -7.23 3.50 3.06
CA LEU A 137 -6.22 2.86 2.20
C LEU A 137 -6.29 1.32 2.18
N VAL A 138 -6.76 0.69 3.26
CA VAL A 138 -6.73 -0.77 3.43
C VAL A 138 -8.15 -1.32 3.60
N ASP A 139 -8.90 -0.91 4.63
CA ASP A 139 -10.23 -1.50 4.89
C ASP A 139 -11.20 -1.28 3.72
N ARG A 140 -11.12 -0.11 3.09
CA ARG A 140 -11.97 0.31 1.96
C ARG A 140 -11.21 0.35 0.63
N MET A 141 -10.13 -0.42 0.49
CA MET A 141 -9.29 -0.36 -0.72
C MET A 141 -10.06 -0.64 -2.02
N GLU A 142 -11.13 -1.44 -1.98
CA GLU A 142 -11.98 -1.71 -3.15
C GLU A 142 -12.77 -0.47 -3.62
N GLN A 143 -13.03 0.48 -2.73
CA GLN A 143 -13.68 1.78 -3.01
C GLN A 143 -12.68 2.85 -3.44
N MET A 144 -11.38 2.53 -3.53
CA MET A 144 -10.34 3.51 -3.85
C MET A 144 -10.57 4.22 -5.19
N GLY A 145 -11.24 3.57 -6.15
CA GLY A 145 -11.59 4.16 -7.44
C GLY A 145 -12.57 5.33 -7.37
N ASP A 146 -13.35 5.43 -6.29
CA ASP A 146 -14.34 6.51 -6.13
C ASP A 146 -13.68 7.88 -5.92
N TRP A 147 -12.49 7.90 -5.31
CA TRP A 147 -11.77 9.14 -4.98
C TRP A 147 -10.39 9.25 -5.63
N ASN A 148 -9.76 8.13 -6.03
CA ASN A 148 -8.45 8.14 -6.67
C ASN A 148 -8.60 8.06 -8.20
N PRO A 149 -8.48 9.17 -8.94
CA PRO A 149 -8.64 9.17 -10.40
C PRO A 149 -7.54 8.38 -11.14
N SER A 150 -6.47 7.97 -10.45
CA SER A 150 -5.43 7.10 -11.02
C SER A 150 -5.76 5.62 -10.91
N VAL A 151 -6.85 5.27 -10.24
CA VAL A 151 -7.30 3.90 -10.01
C VAL A 151 -8.71 3.77 -10.58
N GLN A 152 -8.91 2.79 -11.47
CA GLN A 152 -10.23 2.56 -12.08
C GLN A 152 -11.09 1.62 -11.23
N GLU A 153 -10.53 0.49 -10.79
CA GLU A 153 -11.23 -0.53 -10.02
C GLU A 153 -10.20 -1.32 -9.19
N VAL A 154 -10.57 -1.70 -7.97
CA VAL A 154 -9.79 -2.58 -7.10
C VAL A 154 -10.72 -3.69 -6.61
N LYS A 155 -10.25 -4.93 -6.70
CA LYS A 155 -10.95 -6.12 -6.19
C LYS A 155 -9.99 -7.02 -5.44
N VAL A 156 -10.40 -7.48 -4.27
CA VAL A 156 -9.66 -8.48 -3.50
C VAL A 156 -9.97 -9.86 -4.07
N GLY A 157 -8.98 -10.45 -4.73
CA GLY A 157 -9.06 -11.81 -5.22
C GLY A 157 -8.62 -12.82 -4.16
N SER A 158 -9.57 -13.57 -3.62
CA SER A 158 -9.30 -14.84 -2.92
C SER A 158 -9.87 -15.99 -3.76
N ARG A 159 -9.13 -17.09 -3.92
CA ARG A 159 -9.68 -18.32 -4.51
C ARG A 159 -10.53 -19.08 -3.50
#